data_AF-A0AAC9B5K0-F1
#
_entry.id   AF-A0AAC9B5K0-F1
#
_cell.length_a   1.000
_cell.length_b   1.000
_cell.length_c   1.000
_cell.angle_alpha   90.00
_cell.angle_beta   90.00
_cell.angle_gamma   90.00
#
_symmetry.space_group_name_H-M   'P 1'
#
loop_
_entity.id
_entity.type
_entity.pdbx_description
1 polymer ?
#
loop_
_entity_poly.entity_id
_entity_poly.type
_entity_poly.pdbx_seq_one_letter_code
_entity_poly.pdbx_strand_id
1 'polypeptide(L)'
;MVLQLVKANLEFPNLVFLLLFQRDLVEDKLNDGKQIGRDYLEKIIQVPFDIPKIEVTRLHNLLFSRLDKIIEKNSSAVKMFDSGRWGNMFYGALHIYFNNLRNIYRYTSTLSFHFSLLKGKSAFEVNPVDLITIECLRVFDPDVYSELARSKEILTKNGRGGYGRNQDTTPEIIEGIINKSKEHNRQYVRNMLKQLFPTIEWALGGMEYAGDFTSTWLREIRVCHHSNFDKYFQFSIPSGELSNSDIQDMLALTSDSETLSSFILSLKERGIIKNALSQFEAYTDQIPIENGESYIKALIDIGDLIDHESIGFTMFSSNTHAVRLVVWFLRRIEDIDERGALLLRCFRESEGISIVENILQADETRREKSDPHIVLADKAFAEIKREFVSKLDSLSENSPNTLMSNEHLASFLYRWKRWGDEEKVVTWLKSQTKTANGCINLLKAFVTKSSSHSSGDHIVRVSNFIKLQDIEGFIEIEPIKQMIRDIDISCLDDRSKESVMAFNQALDKRERENTNE
;
A
#
# COMPACT_ATOMS: atom_id res chain seq x y z
N MET A 1 58.22 -5.85 4.64
CA MET A 1 58.49 -6.35 6.01
C MET A 1 58.30 -7.86 6.15
N VAL A 2 57.11 -8.43 5.87
CA VAL A 2 56.87 -9.89 6.04
C VAL A 2 57.78 -10.76 5.15
N LEU A 3 57.94 -10.43 3.87
CA LEU A 3 58.78 -11.22 2.94
C LEU A 3 60.28 -11.18 3.28
N GLN A 4 60.76 -10.07 3.84
CA GLN A 4 62.15 -9.96 4.32
C GLN A 4 62.38 -10.83 5.57
N LEU A 5 61.40 -10.89 6.47
CA LEU A 5 61.43 -11.78 7.63
C LEU A 5 61.40 -13.24 7.21
N VAL A 6 60.56 -13.61 6.23
CA VAL A 6 60.55 -14.97 5.68
C VAL A 6 61.92 -15.29 5.11
N LYS A 7 62.47 -14.43 4.24
CA LYS A 7 63.80 -14.60 3.65
C LYS A 7 64.90 -14.83 4.70
N ALA A 8 64.88 -14.10 5.81
CA ALA A 8 65.84 -14.25 6.89
C ALA A 8 65.72 -15.57 7.68
N ASN A 9 64.59 -16.27 7.57
CA ASN A 9 64.26 -17.48 8.34
C ASN A 9 63.99 -18.71 7.43
N LEU A 10 64.36 -18.67 6.14
CA LEU A 10 64.05 -19.73 5.17
C LEU A 10 64.80 -21.06 5.40
N GLU A 11 65.83 -21.10 6.26
CA GLU A 11 66.76 -22.25 6.36
C GLU A 11 66.50 -23.19 7.56
N PHE A 12 65.27 -23.22 8.10
CA PHE A 12 64.94 -24.18 9.16
C PHE A 12 64.58 -25.57 8.61
N PRO A 13 65.23 -26.66 9.08
CA PRO A 13 64.88 -28.01 8.66
C PRO A 13 63.44 -28.36 9.08
N ASN A 14 62.71 -29.05 8.19
CA ASN A 14 61.32 -29.48 8.36
C ASN A 14 60.26 -28.36 8.47
N LEU A 15 60.58 -27.13 8.04
CA LEU A 15 59.64 -26.01 8.02
C LEU A 15 59.29 -25.60 6.58
N VAL A 16 58.00 -25.52 6.26
CA VAL A 16 57.52 -25.03 4.95
C VAL A 16 56.75 -23.73 5.15
N PHE A 17 57.19 -22.66 4.50
CA PHE A 17 56.49 -21.38 4.49
C PHE A 17 55.50 -21.32 3.32
N LEU A 18 54.21 -21.27 3.61
CA LEU A 18 53.17 -21.02 2.61
C LEU A 18 52.81 -19.53 2.59
N LEU A 19 53.03 -18.87 1.46
CA LEU A 19 52.76 -17.44 1.28
C LEU A 19 51.54 -17.25 0.37
N LEU A 20 50.50 -16.60 0.90
CA LEU A 20 49.29 -16.22 0.16
C LEU A 20 49.32 -14.72 -0.11
N PHE A 21 49.48 -14.31 -1.36
CA PHE A 21 49.55 -12.90 -1.74
C PHE A 21 49.10 -12.67 -3.19
N GLN A 22 48.73 -11.42 -3.51
CA GLN A 22 48.49 -10.99 -4.89
C GLN A 22 49.82 -10.61 -5.54
N ARG A 23 50.24 -11.38 -6.54
CA ARG A 23 51.58 -11.27 -7.13
C ARG A 23 51.86 -9.88 -7.70
N ASP A 24 50.96 -9.37 -8.52
CA ASP A 24 51.05 -8.05 -9.14
C ASP A 24 51.23 -6.92 -8.12
N LEU A 25 50.41 -6.89 -7.07
CA LEU A 25 50.48 -5.85 -6.04
C LEU A 25 51.79 -5.94 -5.24
N VAL A 26 52.25 -7.15 -4.93
CA VAL A 26 53.50 -7.36 -4.22
C VAL A 26 54.71 -7.02 -5.09
N GLU A 27 54.70 -7.40 -6.37
CA GLU A 27 55.75 -7.03 -7.33
C GLU A 27 55.84 -5.50 -7.47
N ASP A 28 54.71 -4.81 -7.62
CA ASP A 28 54.66 -3.36 -7.71
C ASP A 28 55.25 -2.68 -6.46
N LYS A 29 54.90 -3.17 -5.27
CA LYS A 29 55.41 -2.63 -3.99
C LYS A 29 56.88 -2.96 -3.72
N LEU A 30 57.43 -3.96 -4.39
CA LEU A 30 58.84 -4.38 -4.24
C LEU A 30 59.75 -3.79 -5.32
N ASN A 31 59.19 -3.02 -6.28
CA ASN A 31 59.98 -2.20 -7.18
C ASN A 31 60.58 -1.02 -6.40
N ASP A 32 61.91 -0.99 -6.26
CA ASP A 32 62.63 0.06 -5.52
C ASP A 32 63.54 0.93 -6.41
N GLY A 33 63.38 0.81 -7.73
CA GLY A 33 64.18 1.51 -8.74
C GLY A 33 65.57 0.90 -8.98
N LYS A 34 66.05 0.00 -8.12
CA LYS A 34 67.30 -0.76 -8.29
C LYS A 34 67.07 -2.22 -8.66
N GLN A 35 65.98 -2.81 -8.20
CA GLN A 35 65.57 -4.17 -8.55
C GLN A 35 64.09 -4.22 -8.93
N ILE A 36 63.79 -5.12 -9.86
CA ILE A 36 62.41 -5.42 -10.26
C ILE A 36 61.82 -6.33 -9.19
N GLY A 37 60.63 -6.01 -8.68
CA GLY A 37 59.96 -6.74 -7.61
C GLY A 37 59.69 -8.21 -7.96
N ARG A 38 59.47 -8.51 -9.24
CA ARG A 38 59.39 -9.88 -9.78
C ARG A 38 60.66 -10.69 -9.48
N ASP A 39 61.82 -10.16 -9.85
CA ASP A 39 63.11 -10.81 -9.64
C ASP A 39 63.41 -10.98 -8.13
N TYR A 40 62.91 -10.05 -7.31
CA TYR A 40 63.01 -10.17 -5.85
C TYR A 40 62.16 -11.33 -5.31
N LEU A 41 60.94 -11.52 -5.82
CA LEU A 41 60.08 -12.62 -5.41
C LEU A 41 60.63 -13.99 -5.83
N GLU A 42 61.19 -14.10 -7.03
CA GLU A 42 61.83 -15.34 -7.51
C GLU A 42 62.99 -15.80 -6.61
N LYS A 43 63.66 -14.87 -5.91
CA LYS A 43 64.72 -15.20 -4.93
C LYS A 43 64.20 -15.76 -3.61
N ILE A 44 62.91 -15.55 -3.29
CA ILE A 44 62.31 -15.96 -2.01
C ILE A 44 61.40 -17.17 -2.21
N ILE A 45 60.68 -17.22 -3.33
CA ILE A 45 59.66 -18.22 -3.62
C ILE A 45 60.28 -19.35 -4.44
N GLN A 46 60.52 -20.48 -3.79
CA GLN A 46 61.10 -21.67 -4.44
C GLN A 46 60.13 -22.35 -5.41
N VAL A 47 58.85 -22.41 -5.05
CA VAL A 47 57.80 -23.06 -5.85
C VAL A 47 56.59 -22.12 -5.95
N PRO A 48 56.38 -21.44 -7.09
CA PRO A 48 55.16 -20.68 -7.32
C PRO A 48 54.01 -21.64 -7.61
N PHE A 49 52.86 -21.44 -6.96
CA PHE A 49 51.64 -22.18 -7.23
C PHE A 49 50.52 -21.21 -7.62
N ASP A 50 50.18 -21.19 -8.91
CA ASP A 50 49.05 -20.40 -9.40
C ASP A 50 47.74 -21.18 -9.21
N ILE A 51 46.76 -20.54 -8.57
CA ILE A 51 45.44 -21.15 -8.42
C ILE A 51 44.75 -21.13 -9.79
N PRO A 52 44.36 -22.30 -10.34
CA PRO A 52 43.69 -22.35 -11.63
C PRO A 52 42.33 -21.65 -11.56
N LYS A 53 41.94 -20.99 -12.66
CA LYS A 53 40.62 -20.36 -12.76
C LYS A 53 39.53 -21.43 -12.70
N ILE A 54 38.53 -21.21 -11.86
CA ILE A 54 37.37 -22.09 -11.77
C ILE A 54 36.48 -21.84 -12.99
N GLU A 55 35.96 -22.92 -13.59
CA GLU A 55 35.00 -22.83 -14.67
C GLU A 55 33.74 -22.07 -14.24
N VAL A 56 33.30 -21.12 -15.07
CA VAL A 56 32.14 -20.26 -14.80
C VAL A 56 30.86 -21.08 -14.54
N THR A 57 30.65 -22.17 -15.28
CA THR A 57 29.51 -23.08 -15.08
C THR A 57 29.45 -23.63 -13.64
N ARG A 58 30.61 -24.01 -13.07
CA ARG A 58 30.68 -24.50 -11.69
C ARG A 58 30.38 -23.41 -10.67
N LEU A 59 30.80 -22.18 -10.94
CA LEU A 59 30.48 -21.01 -10.11
C LEU A 59 28.97 -20.71 -10.13
N HIS A 60 28.34 -20.72 -11.30
CA HIS A 60 26.91 -20.51 -11.44
C HIS A 60 26.09 -21.61 -10.75
N ASN A 61 26.47 -22.88 -10.91
CA ASN A 61 25.82 -23.99 -10.21
C ASN A 61 25.93 -23.86 -8.68
N LEU A 62 27.10 -23.42 -8.18
CA LEU A 62 27.27 -23.13 -6.75
C LEU A 62 26.37 -21.98 -6.29
N LEU A 63 26.27 -20.91 -7.07
CA LEU A 63 25.38 -19.79 -6.77
C LEU A 63 23.92 -20.24 -6.71
N PHE A 64 23.43 -20.92 -7.75
CA PHE A 64 22.04 -21.37 -7.84
C PHE A 64 21.68 -22.31 -6.70
N SER A 65 22.50 -23.34 -6.43
CA SER A 65 22.27 -24.24 -5.30
C SER A 65 22.25 -23.55 -3.93
N ARG A 66 22.90 -22.39 -3.78
CA ARG A 66 22.83 -21.56 -2.57
C ARG A 66 21.58 -20.69 -2.55
N LEU A 67 21.18 -20.12 -3.68
CA LEU A 67 19.94 -19.36 -3.81
C LEU A 67 18.73 -20.24 -3.54
N ASP A 68 18.67 -21.44 -4.11
CA ASP A 68 17.60 -22.42 -3.89
C ASP A 68 17.44 -22.68 -2.38
N LYS A 69 18.55 -23.00 -1.69
CA LYS A 69 18.56 -23.20 -0.22
C LYS A 69 18.12 -21.99 0.60
N ILE A 70 18.28 -20.77 0.08
CA ILE A 70 17.81 -19.57 0.77
C ILE A 70 16.30 -19.42 0.57
N ILE A 71 15.83 -19.55 -0.68
CA ILE A 71 14.43 -19.36 -1.06
C ILE A 71 13.55 -20.45 -0.43
N GLU A 72 14.00 -21.71 -0.44
CA GLU A 72 13.30 -22.87 0.14
C GLU A 72 13.03 -22.75 1.65
N LYS A 73 13.67 -21.81 2.36
CA LYS A 73 13.37 -21.52 3.77
C LYS A 73 11.97 -20.95 3.98
N ASN A 74 11.32 -20.45 2.92
CA ASN A 74 9.98 -19.89 2.99
C ASN A 74 9.13 -20.34 1.78
N SER A 75 8.05 -21.06 2.04
CA SER A 75 7.16 -21.60 1.00
C SER A 75 6.43 -20.52 0.19
N SER A 76 6.10 -19.38 0.80
CA SER A 76 5.50 -18.23 0.10
C SER A 76 6.50 -17.61 -0.88
N ALA A 77 7.78 -17.48 -0.50
CA ALA A 77 8.83 -17.03 -1.41
C ALA A 77 9.01 -17.97 -2.61
N VAL A 78 8.98 -19.30 -2.38
CA VAL A 78 9.04 -20.28 -3.47
C VAL A 78 7.88 -20.09 -4.47
N LYS A 79 6.66 -19.92 -3.97
CA LYS A 79 5.46 -19.71 -4.82
C LYS A 79 5.53 -18.42 -5.64
N MET A 80 6.15 -17.37 -5.10
CA MET A 80 6.31 -16.07 -5.75
C MET A 80 7.49 -16.03 -6.75
N PHE A 81 8.34 -17.05 -6.76
CA PHE A 81 9.56 -17.03 -7.55
C PHE A 81 9.25 -17.25 -9.04
N ASP A 82 9.40 -16.20 -9.84
CA ASP A 82 9.28 -16.28 -11.29
C ASP A 82 10.61 -16.69 -11.92
N SER A 83 10.72 -17.96 -12.31
CA SER A 83 11.90 -18.55 -12.96
C SER A 83 12.24 -17.90 -14.31
N GLY A 84 11.24 -17.44 -15.07
CA GLY A 84 11.47 -16.78 -16.35
C GLY A 84 12.08 -15.40 -16.17
N ARG A 85 11.51 -14.61 -15.25
CA ARG A 85 12.04 -13.30 -14.86
C ARG A 85 13.42 -13.40 -14.23
N TRP A 86 13.63 -14.40 -13.38
CA TRP A 86 14.94 -14.73 -12.83
C TRP A 86 15.98 -15.02 -13.93
N GLY A 87 15.65 -15.87 -14.91
CA GLY A 87 16.53 -16.18 -16.02
C GLY A 87 16.92 -14.93 -16.81
N ASN A 88 15.93 -14.10 -17.17
CA ASN A 88 16.16 -12.83 -17.88
C ASN A 88 17.05 -11.88 -17.08
N MET A 89 16.81 -11.75 -15.77
CA MET A 89 17.62 -10.91 -14.89
C MET A 89 19.06 -11.45 -14.76
N PHE A 90 19.22 -12.76 -14.59
CA PHE A 90 20.52 -13.36 -14.37
C PHE A 90 21.42 -13.26 -15.60
N TYR A 91 20.95 -13.75 -16.74
CA TYR A 91 21.71 -13.73 -17.98
C TYR A 91 21.81 -12.32 -18.58
N GLY A 92 20.80 -11.47 -18.38
CA GLY A 92 20.80 -10.10 -18.88
C GLY A 92 21.66 -9.13 -18.07
N ALA A 93 21.92 -9.40 -16.78
CA ALA A 93 22.58 -8.43 -15.90
C ALA A 93 23.45 -9.01 -14.78
N LEU A 94 22.98 -10.00 -14.01
CA LEU A 94 23.64 -10.37 -12.75
C LEU A 94 24.90 -11.24 -12.91
N HIS A 95 24.99 -12.04 -13.98
CA HIS A 95 26.07 -13.03 -14.13
C HIS A 95 27.49 -12.44 -14.05
N ILE A 96 27.68 -11.18 -14.46
CA ILE A 96 29.00 -10.52 -14.44
C ILE A 96 29.60 -10.37 -13.03
N TYR A 97 28.76 -10.34 -11.99
CA TYR A 97 29.21 -10.17 -10.61
C TYR A 97 29.72 -11.48 -9.98
N PHE A 98 29.41 -12.63 -10.58
CA PHE A 98 29.64 -13.95 -9.99
C PHE A 98 30.79 -14.73 -10.66
N ASN A 99 31.89 -14.03 -10.95
CA ASN A 99 33.07 -14.58 -11.61
C ASN A 99 34.08 -15.27 -10.67
N ASN A 100 33.83 -15.29 -9.35
CA ASN A 100 34.70 -15.93 -8.37
C ASN A 100 33.94 -16.36 -7.10
N LEU A 101 34.54 -17.29 -6.34
CA LEU A 101 33.95 -17.82 -5.10
C LEU A 101 33.70 -16.73 -4.06
N ARG A 102 34.65 -15.80 -3.85
CA ARG A 102 34.54 -14.75 -2.83
C ARG A 102 33.28 -13.91 -3.04
N ASN A 103 32.96 -13.55 -4.28
CA ASN A 103 31.76 -12.80 -4.61
C ASN A 103 30.49 -13.60 -4.31
N ILE A 104 30.44 -14.89 -4.70
CA ILE A 104 29.31 -15.78 -4.42
C ILE A 104 29.08 -15.92 -2.90
N TYR A 105 30.12 -16.21 -2.13
CA TYR A 105 30.00 -16.36 -0.68
C TYR A 105 29.61 -15.06 0.00
N ARG A 106 30.20 -13.93 -0.40
CA ARG A 106 29.86 -12.61 0.15
C ARG A 106 28.39 -12.28 -0.11
N TYR A 107 27.94 -12.41 -1.35
CA TYR A 107 26.57 -12.12 -1.75
C TYR A 107 25.55 -13.04 -1.07
N THR A 108 25.74 -14.37 -1.15
CA THR A 108 24.78 -15.34 -0.59
C THR A 108 24.69 -15.26 0.94
N SER A 109 25.77 -14.89 1.62
CA SER A 109 25.75 -14.67 3.08
C SER A 109 24.92 -13.45 3.45
N THR A 110 25.12 -12.32 2.76
CA THR A 110 24.32 -11.11 2.95
C THR A 110 22.85 -11.34 2.61
N LEU A 111 22.57 -11.97 1.47
CA LEU A 111 21.22 -12.30 1.05
C LEU A 111 20.52 -13.21 2.06
N SER A 112 21.18 -14.26 2.55
CA SER A 112 20.57 -15.17 3.53
C SER A 112 20.19 -14.46 4.84
N PHE A 113 20.95 -13.44 5.25
CA PHE A 113 20.64 -12.64 6.43
C PHE A 113 19.40 -11.78 6.18
N HIS A 114 19.38 -10.95 5.12
CA HIS A 114 18.25 -10.08 4.81
C HIS A 114 16.97 -10.85 4.45
N PHE A 115 17.10 -11.98 3.75
CA PHE A 115 15.97 -12.87 3.47
C PHE A 115 15.31 -13.36 4.77
N SER A 116 16.08 -13.58 5.84
CA SER A 116 15.53 -14.01 7.13
C SER A 116 14.77 -12.89 7.86
N LEU A 117 15.17 -11.62 7.65
CA LEU A 117 14.50 -10.44 8.23
C LEU A 117 13.15 -10.14 7.58
N LEU A 118 13.01 -10.48 6.29
CA LEU A 118 11.81 -10.25 5.48
C LEU A 118 10.82 -11.43 5.54
N LYS A 119 11.05 -12.37 6.46
CA LYS A 119 10.12 -13.45 6.76
C LYS A 119 8.95 -12.87 7.56
N GLY A 120 7.81 -12.70 6.90
CA GLY A 120 6.55 -12.38 7.56
C GLY A 120 5.97 -13.57 8.35
N LYS A 121 4.82 -13.33 8.98
CA LYS A 121 4.08 -14.33 9.76
C LYS A 121 3.56 -15.45 8.87
N SER A 122 2.79 -15.09 7.84
CA SER A 122 2.10 -16.03 6.94
C SER A 122 2.69 -16.01 5.53
N ALA A 123 3.34 -14.91 5.14
CA ALA A 123 3.83 -14.71 3.79
C ALA A 123 5.22 -14.05 3.78
N PHE A 124 5.92 -14.15 2.64
CA PHE A 124 7.17 -13.42 2.44
C PHE A 124 6.87 -11.97 2.04
N GLU A 125 7.64 -11.01 2.55
CA GLU A 125 7.24 -9.59 2.52
C GLU A 125 7.67 -8.82 1.26
N VAL A 126 8.47 -9.45 0.39
CA VAL A 126 8.98 -8.85 -0.85
C VAL A 126 9.03 -9.87 -1.99
N ASN A 127 9.11 -9.41 -3.24
CA ASN A 127 9.37 -10.30 -4.35
C ASN A 127 10.81 -10.85 -4.29
N PRO A 128 11.00 -12.19 -4.32
CA PRO A 128 12.33 -12.79 -4.22
C PRO A 128 13.31 -12.38 -5.32
N VAL A 129 12.85 -12.24 -6.57
CA VAL A 129 13.71 -11.89 -7.71
C VAL A 129 14.16 -10.42 -7.62
N ASP A 130 13.27 -9.53 -7.19
CA ASP A 130 13.64 -8.12 -6.94
C ASP A 130 14.62 -8.03 -5.77
N LEU A 131 14.39 -8.77 -4.68
CA LEU A 131 15.27 -8.78 -3.50
C LEU A 131 16.68 -9.25 -3.89
N ILE A 132 16.79 -10.37 -4.61
CA ILE A 132 18.05 -10.91 -5.12
C ILE A 132 18.82 -9.85 -5.92
N THR A 133 18.13 -9.10 -6.76
CA THR A 133 18.74 -8.08 -7.63
C THR A 133 19.15 -6.83 -6.84
N ILE A 134 18.29 -6.33 -5.96
CA ILE A 134 18.58 -5.20 -5.07
C ILE A 134 19.77 -5.53 -4.15
N GLU A 135 19.83 -6.75 -3.61
CA GLU A 135 20.97 -7.20 -2.81
C GLU A 135 22.27 -7.31 -3.63
N CYS A 136 22.18 -7.64 -4.92
CA CYS A 136 23.33 -7.64 -5.80
C CYS A 136 23.88 -6.21 -5.95
N LEU A 137 23.01 -5.24 -6.23
CA LEU A 137 23.39 -3.82 -6.29
C LEU A 137 23.98 -3.35 -4.95
N ARG A 138 23.37 -3.70 -3.82
CA ARG A 138 23.90 -3.35 -2.49
C ARG A 138 25.33 -3.86 -2.28
N VAL A 139 25.61 -5.10 -2.70
CA VAL A 139 26.91 -5.76 -2.44
C VAL A 139 27.99 -5.34 -3.43
N PHE A 140 27.64 -5.02 -4.67
CA PHE A 140 28.63 -4.79 -5.74
C PHE A 140 28.64 -3.35 -6.30
N ASP A 141 27.53 -2.62 -6.22
CA ASP A 141 27.36 -1.23 -6.67
C ASP A 141 26.64 -0.39 -5.58
N PRO A 142 27.24 -0.23 -4.39
CA PRO A 142 26.59 0.39 -3.24
C PRO A 142 26.15 1.84 -3.48
N ASP A 143 26.86 2.58 -4.33
CA ASP A 143 26.50 3.95 -4.69
C ASP A 143 25.21 3.98 -5.53
N VAL A 144 25.03 3.03 -6.46
CA VAL A 144 23.77 2.86 -7.21
C VAL A 144 22.65 2.52 -6.24
N TYR A 145 22.87 1.55 -5.35
CA TYR A 145 21.89 1.15 -4.34
C TYR A 145 21.44 2.35 -3.48
N SER A 146 22.37 3.19 -3.03
CA SER A 146 22.08 4.37 -2.20
C SER A 146 21.24 5.41 -2.96
N GLU A 147 21.52 5.64 -4.24
CA GLU A 147 20.73 6.59 -5.04
C GLU A 147 19.33 6.04 -5.37
N LEU A 148 19.21 4.73 -5.59
CA LEU A 148 17.90 4.10 -5.76
C LEU A 148 17.02 4.31 -4.53
N ALA A 149 17.56 4.05 -3.34
CA ALA A 149 16.83 4.20 -2.07
C ALA A 149 16.23 5.62 -1.88
N ARG A 150 16.88 6.65 -2.44
CA ARG A 150 16.46 8.06 -2.35
C ARG A 150 15.50 8.49 -3.45
N SER A 151 15.30 7.64 -4.46
CA SER A 151 14.60 7.98 -5.71
C SER A 151 13.20 7.39 -5.80
N LYS A 152 12.56 7.03 -4.67
CA LYS A 152 11.22 6.40 -4.60
C LYS A 152 10.21 7.07 -5.54
N GLU A 153 10.02 8.38 -5.39
CA GLU A 153 9.05 9.16 -6.17
C GLU A 153 9.26 9.05 -7.68
N ILE A 154 10.49 8.94 -8.15
CA ILE A 154 10.78 8.83 -9.58
C ILE A 154 10.62 7.39 -10.06
N LEU A 155 11.06 6.43 -9.25
CA LEU A 155 11.09 5.01 -9.58
C LEU A 155 9.72 4.34 -9.53
N THR A 156 8.75 4.89 -8.80
CA THR A 156 7.41 4.29 -8.63
C THR A 156 6.30 5.06 -9.34
N LYS A 157 6.63 6.07 -10.15
CA LYS A 157 5.64 6.82 -10.93
C LYS A 157 5.19 6.03 -12.16
N ASN A 158 3.89 5.85 -12.30
CA ASN A 158 3.30 5.19 -13.47
C ASN A 158 3.09 6.21 -14.60
N GLY A 159 3.87 6.07 -15.67
CA GLY A 159 3.70 6.79 -16.92
C GLY A 159 3.99 8.30 -16.89
N ARG A 160 3.72 8.96 -18.02
CA ARG A 160 3.79 10.40 -18.23
C ARG A 160 2.50 11.09 -17.75
N GLY A 161 2.11 10.89 -16.48
CA GLY A 161 0.91 11.51 -15.90
C GLY A 161 1.04 13.02 -15.68
N GLY A 162 0.00 13.77 -16.07
CA GLY A 162 0.00 15.22 -16.27
C GLY A 162 0.08 16.12 -15.03
N TYR A 163 0.36 17.40 -15.30
CA TYR A 163 0.66 18.50 -14.37
C TYR A 163 2.04 18.43 -13.70
N GLY A 164 3.12 18.61 -14.47
CA GLY A 164 4.40 18.95 -13.87
C GLY A 164 5.56 19.12 -14.86
N ARG A 165 6.16 20.31 -14.85
CA ARG A 165 7.40 20.72 -15.56
C ARG A 165 8.65 19.84 -15.28
N ASN A 166 8.55 18.79 -14.46
CA ASN A 166 9.68 17.95 -14.04
C ASN A 166 9.94 16.74 -14.95
N GLN A 167 9.07 16.44 -15.93
CA GLN A 167 9.23 15.26 -16.81
C GLN A 167 10.50 15.33 -17.68
N ASP A 168 11.00 16.55 -17.97
CA ASP A 168 12.21 16.79 -18.77
C ASP A 168 13.53 16.47 -18.03
N THR A 169 13.47 16.00 -16.77
CA THR A 169 14.68 15.68 -15.97
C THR A 169 14.78 14.22 -15.54
N THR A 170 13.73 13.41 -15.75
CA THR A 170 13.71 12.01 -15.32
C THR A 170 14.80 11.17 -15.99
N PRO A 171 14.96 11.21 -17.33
CA PRO A 171 16.05 10.48 -18.00
C PRO A 171 17.43 10.85 -17.43
N GLU A 172 17.70 12.14 -17.22
CA GLU A 172 18.97 12.65 -16.69
C GLU A 172 19.24 12.13 -15.27
N ILE A 173 18.21 12.08 -14.41
CA ILE A 173 18.34 11.55 -13.05
C ILE A 173 18.65 10.05 -13.11
N ILE A 174 17.93 9.27 -13.92
CA ILE A 174 18.18 7.83 -14.06
C ILE A 174 19.57 7.55 -14.63
N GLU A 175 20.02 8.32 -15.64
CA GLU A 175 21.40 8.25 -16.12
C GLU A 175 22.41 8.61 -15.03
N GLY A 176 22.10 9.61 -14.20
CA GLY A 176 22.89 9.97 -13.03
C GLY A 176 23.07 8.81 -12.05
N ILE A 177 22.01 8.03 -11.80
CA ILE A 177 22.05 6.81 -10.98
C ILE A 177 22.94 5.76 -11.64
N ILE A 178 22.75 5.47 -12.94
CA ILE A 178 23.54 4.47 -13.68
C ILE A 178 25.03 4.84 -13.67
N ASN A 179 25.35 6.13 -13.81
CA ASN A 179 26.71 6.62 -13.86
C ASN A 179 27.48 6.50 -12.54
N LYS A 180 26.80 6.22 -11.42
CA LYS A 180 27.45 5.84 -10.15
C LYS A 180 28.12 4.47 -10.23
N SER A 181 27.71 3.62 -11.16
CA SER A 181 28.37 2.35 -11.42
C SER A 181 29.66 2.53 -12.24
N LYS A 182 30.56 1.56 -12.11
CA LYS A 182 31.78 1.47 -12.93
C LYS A 182 31.41 1.39 -14.41
N GLU A 183 32.21 1.98 -15.28
CA GLU A 183 31.93 2.11 -16.72
C GLU A 183 31.53 0.77 -17.39
N HIS A 184 32.28 -0.30 -17.12
CA HIS A 184 31.99 -1.64 -17.66
C HIS A 184 30.72 -2.31 -17.09
N ASN A 185 30.19 -1.82 -15.96
CA ASN A 185 28.98 -2.33 -15.33
C ASN A 185 27.71 -1.58 -15.75
N ARG A 186 27.84 -0.35 -16.28
CA ARG A 186 26.70 0.57 -16.54
C ARG A 186 25.59 -0.05 -17.38
N GLN A 187 25.94 -0.79 -18.43
CA GLN A 187 24.94 -1.44 -19.28
C GLN A 187 24.16 -2.53 -18.52
N TYR A 188 24.83 -3.28 -17.66
CA TYR A 188 24.18 -4.32 -16.85
C TYR A 188 23.31 -3.70 -15.76
N VAL A 189 23.77 -2.63 -15.09
CA VAL A 189 22.95 -1.86 -14.14
C VAL A 189 21.71 -1.30 -14.84
N ARG A 190 21.85 -0.72 -16.03
CA ARG A 190 20.70 -0.27 -16.85
C ARG A 190 19.70 -1.41 -17.07
N ASN A 191 20.16 -2.59 -17.44
CA ASN A 191 19.29 -3.76 -17.63
C ASN A 191 18.59 -4.17 -16.33
N MET A 192 19.27 -4.14 -15.18
CA MET A 192 18.63 -4.37 -13.88
C MET A 192 17.54 -3.36 -13.59
N LEU A 193 17.80 -2.06 -13.83
CA LEU A 193 16.82 -1.01 -13.57
C LEU A 193 15.58 -1.15 -14.44
N LYS A 194 15.72 -1.51 -15.73
CA LYS A 194 14.57 -1.81 -16.60
C LYS A 194 13.71 -2.94 -16.04
N GLN A 195 14.36 -4.01 -15.58
CA GLN A 195 13.65 -5.17 -15.05
C GLN A 195 13.04 -4.91 -13.67
N LEU A 196 13.72 -4.18 -12.78
CA LEU A 196 13.24 -3.82 -11.45
C LEU A 196 12.12 -2.78 -11.49
N PHE A 197 12.27 -1.76 -12.34
CA PHE A 197 11.41 -0.59 -12.46
C PHE A 197 10.90 -0.40 -13.90
N PRO A 198 9.95 -1.24 -14.35
CA PRO A 198 9.34 -1.07 -15.68
C PRO A 198 8.64 0.29 -15.84
N THR A 199 8.23 0.90 -14.74
CA THR A 199 7.69 2.27 -14.62
C THR A 199 8.54 3.35 -15.29
N ILE A 200 9.87 3.19 -15.28
CA ILE A 200 10.83 4.14 -15.86
C ILE A 200 11.43 3.66 -17.18
N GLU A 201 10.93 2.55 -17.75
CA GLU A 201 11.55 1.97 -18.95
C GLU A 201 11.50 2.93 -20.15
N TRP A 202 10.43 3.72 -20.26
CA TRP A 202 10.30 4.79 -21.25
C TRP A 202 11.43 5.82 -21.18
N ALA A 203 11.94 6.14 -19.99
CA ALA A 203 13.06 7.07 -19.78
C ALA A 203 14.40 6.44 -20.22
N LEU A 204 14.43 5.12 -20.36
CA LEU A 204 15.56 4.32 -20.83
C LEU A 204 15.38 3.83 -22.28
N GLY A 205 14.50 4.50 -23.04
CA GLY A 205 14.23 4.23 -24.45
C GLY A 205 13.37 3.00 -24.74
N GLY A 206 12.63 2.49 -23.75
CA GLY A 206 11.67 1.39 -23.94
C GLY A 206 10.21 1.83 -23.90
N MET A 207 9.31 0.89 -23.59
CA MET A 207 7.86 1.11 -23.65
C MET A 207 7.31 1.78 -22.38
N GLU A 208 6.15 2.42 -22.52
CA GLU A 208 5.35 2.91 -21.40
C GLU A 208 4.28 1.88 -21.06
N TYR A 209 4.13 1.57 -19.78
CA TYR A 209 3.20 0.57 -19.28
C TYR A 209 1.87 1.22 -18.87
N ALA A 210 0.76 0.56 -19.21
CA ALA A 210 -0.59 0.99 -18.86
C ALA A 210 -0.91 0.79 -17.36
N GLY A 211 -2.02 1.39 -16.91
CA GLY A 211 -2.45 1.33 -15.51
C GLY A 211 -2.64 -0.10 -14.95
N ASP A 212 -3.09 -1.05 -15.78
CA ASP A 212 -3.38 -2.43 -15.38
C ASP A 212 -2.16 -3.19 -14.83
N PHE A 213 -0.95 -2.80 -15.22
CA PHE A 213 0.29 -3.39 -14.70
C PHE A 213 0.54 -3.03 -13.23
N THR A 214 0.00 -1.90 -12.76
CA THR A 214 0.16 -1.44 -11.36
C THR A 214 -0.38 -2.45 -10.37
N SER A 215 -1.61 -2.94 -10.62
CA SER A 215 -2.26 -3.94 -9.77
C SER A 215 -1.48 -5.26 -9.76
N THR A 216 -0.91 -5.65 -10.90
CA THR A 216 -0.04 -6.83 -10.99
C THR A 216 1.23 -6.65 -10.16
N TRP A 217 1.92 -5.50 -10.27
CA TRP A 217 3.12 -5.23 -9.48
C TRP A 217 2.84 -5.12 -7.97
N LEU A 218 1.66 -4.62 -7.59
CA LEU A 218 1.21 -4.65 -6.20
C LEU A 218 1.08 -6.10 -5.71
N ARG A 219 0.35 -6.94 -6.45
CA ARG A 219 0.13 -8.37 -6.10
C ARG A 219 1.40 -9.20 -6.06
N GLU A 220 2.31 -8.96 -7.00
CA GLU A 220 3.62 -9.61 -7.07
C GLU A 220 4.64 -9.02 -6.08
N ILE A 221 4.24 -7.97 -5.34
CA ILE A 221 5.02 -7.32 -4.29
C ILE A 221 6.33 -6.74 -4.83
N ARG A 222 6.26 -6.19 -6.05
CA ARG A 222 7.44 -5.70 -6.77
C ARG A 222 7.93 -4.38 -6.23
N VAL A 223 9.25 -4.16 -6.29
CA VAL A 223 9.90 -2.94 -5.79
C VAL A 223 9.41 -1.67 -6.51
N CYS A 224 8.96 -1.80 -7.77
CA CYS A 224 8.46 -0.67 -8.55
C CYS A 224 7.10 -0.12 -8.07
N HIS A 225 6.38 -0.86 -7.24
CA HIS A 225 5.11 -0.37 -6.69
C HIS A 225 5.36 0.52 -5.47
N HIS A 226 4.72 1.69 -5.42
CA HIS A 226 4.95 2.69 -4.37
C HIS A 226 4.79 2.14 -2.95
N SER A 227 3.74 1.36 -2.70
CA SER A 227 3.47 0.75 -1.39
C SER A 227 4.43 -0.37 -0.97
N ASN A 228 5.23 -0.91 -1.91
CA ASN A 228 6.15 -2.02 -1.64
C ASN A 228 7.61 -1.58 -1.60
N PHE A 229 7.92 -0.41 -2.15
CA PHE A 229 9.29 0.09 -2.34
C PHE A 229 10.10 0.08 -1.05
N ASP A 230 9.58 0.65 0.04
CA ASP A 230 10.34 0.87 1.28
C ASP A 230 10.78 -0.44 1.96
N LYS A 231 10.01 -1.52 1.78
CA LYS A 231 10.32 -2.87 2.30
C LYS A 231 11.68 -3.38 1.81
N TYR A 232 12.10 -2.98 0.61
CA TYR A 232 13.38 -3.38 0.01
C TYR A 232 14.60 -2.63 0.58
N PHE A 233 14.40 -1.44 1.13
CA PHE A 233 15.48 -0.57 1.58
C PHE A 233 15.57 -0.44 3.11
N GLN A 234 14.49 -0.74 3.84
CA GLN A 234 14.42 -0.63 5.30
C GLN A 234 14.60 -1.96 6.04
N PHE A 235 14.52 -3.11 5.36
CA PHE A 235 14.69 -4.46 5.94
C PHE A 235 13.76 -4.83 7.09
N SER A 236 12.73 -4.05 7.30
CA SER A 236 11.64 -4.30 8.23
C SER A 236 10.36 -3.85 7.59
N ILE A 237 9.25 -4.43 8.03
CA ILE A 237 7.93 -3.85 7.79
C ILE A 237 7.83 -2.65 8.73
N PRO A 238 7.72 -1.41 8.22
CA PRO A 238 7.59 -0.24 9.07
C PRO A 238 6.38 -0.39 9.99
N SER A 239 6.53 0.03 11.26
CA SER A 239 5.41 0.01 12.21
C SER A 239 4.28 0.88 11.67
N GLY A 240 3.07 0.31 11.55
CA GLY A 240 1.93 1.00 10.97
C GLY A 240 1.86 0.90 9.44
N GLU A 241 2.53 -0.07 8.82
CA GLU A 241 2.30 -0.44 7.43
C GLU A 241 1.57 -1.77 7.27
N LEU A 242 1.00 -1.96 6.08
CA LEU A 242 0.34 -3.19 5.67
C LEU A 242 1.37 -4.23 5.23
N SER A 243 1.43 -5.35 5.94
CA SER A 243 2.27 -6.49 5.57
C SER A 243 1.62 -7.33 4.47
N ASN A 244 2.43 -8.09 3.73
CA ASN A 244 1.89 -9.12 2.84
C ASN A 244 1.19 -10.21 3.66
N SER A 245 1.70 -10.50 4.86
CA SER A 245 1.04 -11.43 5.78
C SER A 245 -0.39 -10.99 6.10
N ASP A 246 -0.65 -9.69 6.30
CA ASP A 246 -2.00 -9.16 6.53
C ASP A 246 -2.92 -9.42 5.33
N ILE A 247 -2.45 -9.18 4.10
CA ILE A 247 -3.23 -9.44 2.87
C ILE A 247 -3.55 -10.92 2.71
N GLN A 248 -2.56 -11.81 2.93
CA GLN A 248 -2.78 -13.25 2.84
C GLN A 248 -3.71 -13.76 3.94
N ASP A 249 -3.62 -13.22 5.16
CA ASP A 249 -4.54 -13.53 6.26
C ASP A 249 -5.97 -13.07 5.89
N MET A 250 -6.15 -11.87 5.31
CA MET A 250 -7.46 -11.43 4.80
C MET A 250 -8.04 -12.38 3.75
N LEU A 251 -7.23 -12.79 2.76
CA LEU A 251 -7.66 -13.75 1.72
C LEU A 251 -8.11 -15.08 2.32
N ALA A 252 -7.34 -15.60 3.29
CA ALA A 252 -7.62 -16.87 3.96
C ALA A 252 -8.90 -16.84 4.81
N LEU A 253 -9.28 -15.67 5.32
CA LEU A 253 -10.48 -15.49 6.15
C LEU A 253 -11.76 -15.23 5.36
N THR A 254 -11.71 -15.12 4.03
CA THR A 254 -12.88 -14.78 3.18
C THR A 254 -14.07 -15.73 3.31
N SER A 255 -13.85 -16.97 3.75
CA SER A 255 -14.91 -17.96 3.94
C SER A 255 -15.73 -17.78 5.23
N ASP A 256 -15.30 -16.92 6.16
CA ASP A 256 -15.93 -16.76 7.48
C ASP A 256 -16.13 -15.27 7.81
N SER A 257 -17.39 -14.86 7.93
CA SER A 257 -17.73 -13.44 8.05
C SER A 257 -17.26 -12.79 9.36
N GLU A 258 -17.32 -13.52 10.48
CA GLU A 258 -17.02 -12.99 11.81
C GLU A 258 -15.51 -12.80 11.99
N THR A 259 -14.73 -13.80 11.56
CA THR A 259 -13.27 -13.75 11.65
C THR A 259 -12.68 -12.72 10.68
N LEU A 260 -13.21 -12.60 9.46
CA LEU A 260 -12.79 -11.55 8.53
C LEU A 260 -13.13 -10.15 9.06
N SER A 261 -14.34 -9.93 9.57
CA SER A 261 -14.75 -8.64 10.15
C SER A 261 -13.85 -8.24 11.31
N SER A 262 -13.60 -9.17 12.24
CA SER A 262 -12.72 -8.96 13.39
C SER A 262 -11.30 -8.64 12.95
N PHE A 263 -10.79 -9.34 11.93
CA PHE A 263 -9.46 -9.06 11.38
C PHE A 263 -9.39 -7.64 10.76
N ILE A 264 -10.37 -7.25 9.96
CA ILE A 264 -10.40 -5.90 9.37
C ILE A 264 -10.49 -4.82 10.45
N LEU A 265 -11.28 -5.03 11.50
CA LEU A 265 -11.35 -4.09 12.63
C LEU A 265 -10.02 -4.00 13.40
N SER A 266 -9.25 -5.07 13.51
CA SER A 266 -7.89 -5.00 14.08
C SER A 266 -6.94 -4.12 13.26
N LEU A 267 -7.16 -4.02 11.94
CA LEU A 267 -6.41 -3.11 11.06
C LEU A 267 -6.81 -1.64 11.29
N LYS A 268 -8.06 -1.39 11.73
CA LYS A 268 -8.52 -0.06 12.15
C LYS A 268 -7.81 0.38 13.42
N GLU A 269 -7.70 -0.52 14.42
CA GLU A 269 -6.97 -0.24 15.66
C GLU A 269 -5.49 0.07 15.43
N ARG A 270 -4.89 -0.54 14.40
CA ARG A 270 -3.52 -0.26 13.93
C ARG A 270 -3.41 1.04 13.10
N GLY A 271 -4.51 1.70 12.76
CA GLY A 271 -4.53 2.92 11.95
C GLY A 271 -4.26 2.72 10.46
N ILE A 272 -4.38 1.49 9.94
CA ILE A 272 -4.01 1.14 8.55
C ILE A 272 -5.15 0.63 7.68
N ILE A 273 -6.39 0.57 8.21
CA ILE A 273 -7.56 0.01 7.52
C ILE A 273 -7.79 0.59 6.13
N LYS A 274 -7.68 1.91 5.96
CA LYS A 274 -7.84 2.56 4.64
C LYS A 274 -6.87 2.01 3.62
N ASN A 275 -5.58 1.96 3.97
CA ASN A 275 -4.53 1.41 3.11
C ASN A 275 -4.76 -0.09 2.85
N ALA A 276 -5.22 -0.82 3.86
CA ALA A 276 -5.55 -2.24 3.74
C ALA A 276 -6.64 -2.50 2.72
N LEU A 277 -7.81 -1.86 2.88
CA LEU A 277 -8.94 -2.01 1.95
C LEU A 277 -8.58 -1.54 0.55
N SER A 278 -7.85 -0.42 0.44
CA SER A 278 -7.39 0.10 -0.85
C SER A 278 -6.42 -0.83 -1.59
N GLN A 279 -5.56 -1.58 -0.89
CA GLN A 279 -4.67 -2.54 -1.54
C GLN A 279 -5.39 -3.87 -1.81
N PHE A 280 -6.27 -4.28 -0.90
CA PHE A 280 -7.05 -5.51 -1.02
C PHE A 280 -7.97 -5.52 -2.25
N GLU A 281 -8.38 -4.34 -2.70
CA GLU A 281 -9.05 -4.08 -3.99
C GLU A 281 -8.40 -4.85 -5.17
N ALA A 282 -7.07 -4.89 -5.24
CA ALA A 282 -6.34 -5.58 -6.31
C ALA A 282 -6.41 -7.12 -6.25
N TYR A 283 -6.91 -7.68 -5.15
CA TYR A 283 -7.02 -9.11 -4.88
C TYR A 283 -8.46 -9.63 -4.99
N THR A 284 -9.43 -8.77 -5.33
CA THR A 284 -10.86 -9.14 -5.42
C THR A 284 -11.09 -10.37 -6.32
N ASP A 285 -10.31 -10.51 -7.41
CA ASP A 285 -10.43 -11.64 -8.35
C ASP A 285 -9.90 -12.97 -7.79
N GLN A 286 -9.11 -12.94 -6.72
CA GLN A 286 -8.56 -14.14 -6.06
C GLN A 286 -9.51 -14.71 -5.00
N ILE A 287 -10.58 -13.98 -4.65
CA ILE A 287 -11.57 -14.44 -3.67
C ILE A 287 -12.44 -15.51 -4.35
N PRO A 288 -12.59 -16.72 -3.78
CA PRO A 288 -13.48 -17.73 -4.34
C PRO A 288 -14.93 -17.24 -4.42
N ILE A 289 -15.68 -17.60 -5.48
CA ILE A 289 -17.06 -17.14 -5.66
C ILE A 289 -17.97 -17.73 -4.57
N GLU A 290 -17.69 -18.96 -4.15
CA GLU A 290 -18.34 -19.68 -3.05
C GLU A 290 -18.21 -18.96 -1.70
N ASN A 291 -17.19 -18.11 -1.52
CA ASN A 291 -17.00 -17.33 -0.29
C ASN A 291 -17.82 -16.03 -0.29
N GLY A 292 -18.59 -15.75 -1.35
CA GLY A 292 -19.24 -14.45 -1.57
C GLY A 292 -20.17 -14.02 -0.45
N GLU A 293 -20.92 -14.96 0.15
CA GLU A 293 -21.85 -14.65 1.24
C GLU A 293 -21.10 -14.17 2.50
N SER A 294 -20.13 -14.97 2.97
CA SER A 294 -19.29 -14.60 4.11
C SER A 294 -18.49 -13.32 3.89
N TYR A 295 -17.90 -13.18 2.70
CA TYR A 295 -17.06 -12.03 2.33
C TYR A 295 -17.85 -10.72 2.28
N ILE A 296 -19.00 -10.70 1.58
CA ILE A 296 -19.84 -9.51 1.48
C ILE A 296 -20.42 -9.16 2.84
N LYS A 297 -20.95 -10.15 3.58
CA LYS A 297 -21.49 -9.92 4.92
C LYS A 297 -20.45 -9.27 5.84
N ALA A 298 -19.21 -9.75 5.83
CA ALA A 298 -18.14 -9.16 6.64
C ALA A 298 -17.89 -7.68 6.34
N LEU A 299 -17.90 -7.31 5.05
CA LEU A 299 -17.72 -5.92 4.64
C LEU A 299 -18.91 -5.03 5.02
N ILE A 300 -20.14 -5.57 4.98
CA ILE A 300 -21.33 -4.86 5.45
C ILE A 300 -21.26 -4.65 6.97
N ASP A 301 -20.91 -5.68 7.74
CA ASP A 301 -20.84 -5.65 9.21
C ASP A 301 -19.89 -4.57 9.75
N ILE A 302 -18.77 -4.33 9.06
CA ILE A 302 -17.82 -3.27 9.46
C ILE A 302 -18.20 -1.88 8.94
N GLY A 303 -19.12 -1.78 7.98
CA GLY A 303 -19.34 -0.58 7.18
C GLY A 303 -19.66 0.67 8.00
N ASP A 304 -20.48 0.48 9.03
CA ASP A 304 -20.95 1.56 9.91
C ASP A 304 -19.91 1.94 10.98
N LEU A 305 -18.85 1.13 11.10
CA LEU A 305 -17.77 1.31 12.07
C LEU A 305 -16.53 1.97 11.45
N ILE A 306 -16.51 2.26 10.16
CA ILE A 306 -15.35 2.80 9.44
C ILE A 306 -15.62 4.20 8.90
N ASP A 307 -14.54 4.96 8.68
CA ASP A 307 -14.65 6.34 8.19
C ASP A 307 -15.31 6.41 6.82
N HIS A 308 -16.14 7.45 6.64
CA HIS A 308 -16.92 7.68 5.43
C HIS A 308 -16.52 8.96 4.69
N GLU A 309 -15.86 9.90 5.38
CA GLU A 309 -15.46 11.19 4.83
C GLU A 309 -14.22 11.07 3.93
N SER A 310 -14.33 11.55 2.69
CA SER A 310 -13.20 11.78 1.80
C SER A 310 -12.57 13.15 2.05
N ILE A 311 -11.26 13.19 2.33
CA ILE A 311 -10.53 14.46 2.49
C ILE A 311 -9.96 14.89 1.13
N GLY A 312 -10.67 15.76 0.42
CA GLY A 312 -10.24 16.34 -0.86
C GLY A 312 -10.67 15.52 -2.09
N PHE A 313 -10.26 15.97 -3.28
CA PHE A 313 -10.78 15.46 -4.56
C PHE A 313 -10.27 14.04 -4.93
N THR A 314 -9.13 13.63 -4.39
CA THR A 314 -8.41 12.40 -4.79
C THR A 314 -8.38 11.32 -3.72
N MET A 315 -8.82 11.61 -2.49
CA MET A 315 -8.71 10.67 -1.37
C MET A 315 -10.05 10.02 -1.05
N PHE A 316 -10.15 8.72 -1.30
CA PHE A 316 -11.30 7.90 -0.92
C PHE A 316 -11.27 7.54 0.58
N SER A 317 -12.44 7.32 1.17
CA SER A 317 -12.61 6.86 2.56
C SER A 317 -12.49 5.35 2.67
N SER A 318 -12.30 4.82 3.88
CA SER A 318 -12.33 3.36 4.11
C SER A 318 -13.66 2.75 3.66
N ASN A 319 -14.78 3.43 3.94
CA ASN A 319 -16.10 3.01 3.46
C ASN A 319 -16.17 2.94 1.93
N THR A 320 -15.59 3.91 1.22
CA THR A 320 -15.56 3.87 -0.26
C THR A 320 -14.83 2.64 -0.78
N HIS A 321 -13.70 2.26 -0.17
CA HIS A 321 -12.96 1.05 -0.55
C HIS A 321 -13.77 -0.21 -0.25
N ALA A 322 -14.44 -0.29 0.91
CA ALA A 322 -15.32 -1.41 1.24
C ALA A 322 -16.51 -1.54 0.26
N VAL A 323 -17.13 -0.43 -0.16
CA VAL A 323 -18.17 -0.43 -1.19
C VAL A 323 -17.63 -0.96 -2.52
N ARG A 324 -16.45 -0.50 -2.95
CA ARG A 324 -15.83 -0.97 -4.20
C ARG A 324 -15.51 -2.45 -4.15
N LEU A 325 -15.00 -2.95 -3.02
CA LEU A 325 -14.75 -4.37 -2.79
C LEU A 325 -16.02 -5.22 -2.95
N VAL A 326 -17.15 -4.80 -2.38
CA VAL A 326 -18.44 -5.50 -2.56
C VAL A 326 -18.90 -5.42 -4.02
N VAL A 327 -18.89 -4.24 -4.63
CA VAL A 327 -19.37 -4.05 -6.02
C VAL A 327 -18.52 -4.82 -7.02
N TRP A 328 -17.20 -4.83 -6.87
CA TRP A 328 -16.29 -5.55 -7.76
C TRP A 328 -16.44 -7.05 -7.62
N PHE A 329 -16.64 -7.55 -6.40
CA PHE A 329 -16.97 -8.96 -6.21
C PHE A 329 -18.30 -9.33 -6.88
N LEU A 330 -19.37 -8.56 -6.64
CA LEU A 330 -20.68 -8.79 -7.27
C LEU A 330 -20.58 -8.79 -8.80
N ARG A 331 -19.76 -7.91 -9.38
CA ARG A 331 -19.56 -7.84 -10.85
C ARG A 331 -18.91 -9.08 -11.45
N ARG A 332 -18.32 -9.98 -10.65
CA ARG A 332 -17.78 -11.27 -11.10
C ARG A 332 -18.87 -12.33 -11.31
N ILE A 333 -20.07 -12.12 -10.75
CA ILE A 333 -21.24 -12.97 -10.97
C ILE A 333 -21.91 -12.49 -12.26
N GLU A 334 -22.12 -13.35 -13.27
CA GLU A 334 -22.69 -12.91 -14.56
C GLU A 334 -24.17 -12.52 -14.44
N ASP A 335 -24.96 -13.30 -13.70
CA ASP A 335 -26.38 -13.08 -13.51
C ASP A 335 -26.66 -11.93 -12.53
N ILE A 336 -27.32 -10.87 -13.03
CA ILE A 336 -27.68 -9.68 -12.26
C ILE A 336 -28.73 -9.96 -11.18
N ASP A 337 -29.62 -10.93 -11.39
CA ASP A 337 -30.60 -11.35 -10.40
C ASP A 337 -29.91 -12.10 -9.25
N GLU A 338 -28.91 -12.94 -9.57
CA GLU A 338 -28.09 -13.61 -8.56
C GLU A 338 -27.27 -12.62 -7.72
N ARG A 339 -26.68 -11.58 -8.35
CA ARG A 339 -26.01 -10.47 -7.63
C ARG A 339 -26.93 -9.84 -6.59
N GLY A 340 -28.14 -9.49 -7.03
CA GLY A 340 -29.14 -8.84 -6.17
C GLY A 340 -29.60 -9.74 -5.03
N ALA A 341 -29.85 -11.01 -5.32
CA ALA A 341 -30.24 -12.00 -4.31
C ALA A 341 -29.14 -12.21 -3.26
N LEU A 342 -27.87 -12.31 -3.67
CA LEU A 342 -26.73 -12.44 -2.77
C LEU A 342 -26.60 -11.24 -1.84
N LEU A 343 -26.63 -10.01 -2.40
CA LEU A 343 -26.53 -8.79 -1.61
C LEU A 343 -27.68 -8.68 -0.60
N LEU A 344 -28.91 -9.01 -1.01
CA LEU A 344 -30.08 -8.97 -0.14
C LEU A 344 -29.98 -9.98 1.02
N ARG A 345 -29.50 -11.21 0.78
CA ARG A 345 -29.27 -12.19 1.85
C ARG A 345 -28.25 -11.68 2.86
N CYS A 346 -27.08 -11.25 2.39
CA CYS A 346 -26.02 -10.71 3.25
C CYS A 346 -26.51 -9.50 4.06
N PHE A 347 -27.29 -8.61 3.43
CA PHE A 347 -27.80 -7.43 4.10
C PHE A 347 -28.81 -7.78 5.19
N ARG A 348 -29.68 -8.77 4.98
CA ARG A 348 -30.63 -9.21 6.00
C ARG A 348 -29.95 -9.74 7.25
N GLU A 349 -28.87 -10.50 7.06
CA GLU A 349 -28.10 -11.13 8.14
C GLU A 349 -27.09 -10.20 8.83
N SER A 350 -26.82 -9.03 8.24
CA SER A 350 -25.91 -8.02 8.78
C SER A 350 -26.64 -6.93 9.56
N GLU A 351 -25.99 -6.34 10.55
CA GLU A 351 -26.48 -5.12 11.21
C GLU A 351 -26.03 -3.83 10.49
N GLY A 352 -25.01 -3.90 9.63
CA GLY A 352 -24.46 -2.74 8.95
C GLY A 352 -25.31 -2.25 7.78
N ILE A 353 -25.30 -0.93 7.53
CA ILE A 353 -26.23 -0.27 6.61
C ILE A 353 -25.51 0.53 5.51
N SER A 354 -24.42 1.22 5.86
CA SER A 354 -23.74 2.21 5.01
C SER A 354 -23.19 1.68 3.70
N ILE A 355 -22.70 0.44 3.66
CA ILE A 355 -22.18 -0.15 2.42
C ILE A 355 -23.32 -0.33 1.41
N VAL A 356 -24.44 -0.90 1.87
CA VAL A 356 -25.62 -1.15 1.03
C VAL A 356 -26.27 0.17 0.62
N GLU A 357 -26.31 1.14 1.51
CA GLU A 357 -26.76 2.51 1.21
C GLU A 357 -26.01 3.11 0.00
N ASN A 358 -24.68 3.07 0.03
CA ASN A 358 -23.83 3.63 -1.02
C ASN A 358 -24.01 2.89 -2.34
N ILE A 359 -24.19 1.57 -2.31
CA ILE A 359 -24.52 0.76 -3.50
C ILE A 359 -25.86 1.21 -4.07
N LEU A 360 -26.91 1.30 -3.25
CA LEU A 360 -28.24 1.75 -3.67
C LEU A 360 -28.21 3.16 -4.25
N GLN A 361 -27.51 4.09 -3.62
CA GLN A 361 -27.36 5.47 -4.12
C GLN A 361 -26.68 5.50 -5.49
N ALA A 362 -25.57 4.77 -5.65
CA ALA A 362 -24.86 4.72 -6.92
C ALA A 362 -25.73 4.10 -8.03
N ASP A 363 -26.46 3.04 -7.72
CA ASP A 363 -27.36 2.39 -8.67
C ASP A 363 -28.61 3.22 -8.99
N GLU A 364 -29.10 4.03 -8.05
CA GLU A 364 -30.17 5.03 -8.29
C GLU A 364 -29.70 6.11 -9.26
N THR A 365 -28.51 6.67 -9.02
CA THR A 365 -27.91 7.69 -9.91
C THR A 365 -27.67 7.15 -11.32
N ARG A 366 -27.24 5.89 -11.45
CA ARG A 366 -27.07 5.22 -12.75
C ARG A 366 -28.40 5.07 -13.49
N ARG A 367 -29.46 4.67 -12.79
CA ARG A 367 -30.82 4.59 -13.36
C ARG A 367 -31.34 5.94 -13.83
N GLU A 368 -31.18 6.99 -13.03
CA GLU A 368 -31.57 8.36 -13.41
C GLU A 368 -30.86 8.84 -14.69
N LYS A 369 -29.65 8.33 -14.95
CA LYS A 369 -28.85 8.62 -16.14
C LYS A 369 -28.98 7.59 -17.27
N SER A 370 -29.83 6.58 -17.12
CA SER A 370 -29.96 5.45 -18.05
C SER A 370 -28.62 4.75 -18.35
N ASP A 371 -27.74 4.65 -17.37
CA ASP A 371 -26.44 3.99 -17.47
C ASP A 371 -26.61 2.46 -17.47
N PRO A 372 -26.11 1.73 -18.49
CA PRO A 372 -26.25 0.27 -18.55
C PRO A 372 -25.42 -0.48 -17.49
N HIS A 373 -24.51 0.18 -16.76
CA HIS A 373 -23.61 -0.44 -15.78
C HIS A 373 -24.20 -0.53 -14.36
N ILE A 374 -25.51 -0.76 -14.24
CA ILE A 374 -26.19 -1.06 -12.97
C ILE A 374 -25.69 -2.39 -12.35
N VAL A 375 -25.68 -2.45 -11.03
CA VAL A 375 -25.24 -3.64 -10.28
C VAL A 375 -26.43 -4.54 -9.94
N LEU A 376 -27.61 -3.97 -9.75
CA LEU A 376 -28.80 -4.66 -9.27
C LEU A 376 -29.90 -4.68 -10.33
N ALA A 377 -30.66 -5.77 -10.43
CA ALA A 377 -31.92 -5.79 -11.18
C ALA A 377 -32.99 -4.96 -10.45
N ASP A 378 -34.01 -4.49 -11.16
CA ASP A 378 -35.03 -3.60 -10.58
C ASP A 378 -35.80 -4.22 -9.42
N LYS A 379 -36.08 -5.53 -9.49
CA LYS A 379 -36.72 -6.27 -8.39
C LYS A 379 -35.84 -6.25 -7.14
N ALA A 380 -34.57 -6.64 -7.27
CA ALA A 380 -33.63 -6.66 -6.15
C ALA A 380 -33.39 -5.26 -5.59
N PHE A 381 -33.25 -4.24 -6.45
CA PHE A 381 -33.10 -2.85 -6.05
C PHE A 381 -34.29 -2.37 -5.19
N ALA A 382 -35.52 -2.68 -5.60
CA ALA A 382 -36.71 -2.35 -4.81
C ALA A 382 -36.82 -3.14 -3.50
N GLU A 383 -36.41 -4.41 -3.48
CA GLU A 383 -36.38 -5.23 -2.27
C GLU A 383 -35.33 -4.74 -1.26
N ILE A 384 -34.11 -4.46 -1.70
CA ILE A 384 -33.03 -3.97 -0.84
C ILE A 384 -33.34 -2.57 -0.30
N LYS A 385 -33.99 -1.69 -1.09
CA LYS A 385 -34.49 -0.39 -0.59
C LYS A 385 -35.50 -0.54 0.54
N ARG A 386 -36.44 -1.48 0.40
CA ARG A 386 -37.43 -1.76 1.47
C ARG A 386 -36.76 -2.31 2.72
N GLU A 387 -35.81 -3.22 2.56
CA GLU A 387 -35.01 -3.75 3.67
C GLU A 387 -34.23 -2.64 4.39
N PHE A 388 -33.63 -1.71 3.63
CA PHE A 388 -32.91 -0.56 4.18
C PHE A 388 -33.82 0.32 5.05
N VAL A 389 -35.00 0.67 4.54
CA VAL A 389 -35.99 1.46 5.31
C VAL A 389 -36.44 0.70 6.55
N SER A 390 -36.74 -0.59 6.41
CA SER A 390 -37.15 -1.46 7.53
C SER A 390 -36.09 -1.55 8.63
N LYS A 391 -34.81 -1.61 8.29
CA LYS A 391 -33.72 -1.61 9.28
C LYS A 391 -33.61 -0.29 10.02
N LEU A 392 -33.73 0.84 9.31
CA LEU A 392 -33.73 2.15 9.96
C LEU A 392 -34.98 2.37 10.83
N ASP A 393 -36.15 1.91 10.38
CA ASP A 393 -37.37 1.90 11.19
C ASP A 393 -37.16 1.11 12.48
N SER A 394 -36.65 -0.11 12.39
CA SER A 394 -36.35 -0.96 13.54
C SER A 394 -35.32 -0.33 14.49
N LEU A 395 -34.24 0.26 13.95
CA LEU A 395 -33.22 0.94 14.76
C LEU A 395 -33.79 2.19 15.45
N SER A 396 -34.65 2.93 14.77
CA SER A 396 -35.27 4.15 15.31
C SER A 396 -36.17 3.87 16.51
N GLU A 397 -36.78 2.69 16.56
CA GLU A 397 -37.70 2.25 17.61
C GLU A 397 -36.95 1.50 18.74
N ASN A 398 -36.05 0.59 18.39
CA ASN A 398 -35.38 -0.30 19.34
C ASN A 398 -34.10 0.33 19.95
N SER A 399 -33.36 1.11 19.17
CA SER A 399 -32.02 1.61 19.52
C SER A 399 -31.78 3.05 19.01
N PRO A 400 -32.64 4.04 19.36
CA PRO A 400 -32.58 5.39 18.80
C PRO A 400 -31.24 6.10 19.08
N ASN A 401 -30.63 5.85 20.24
CA ASN A 401 -29.33 6.42 20.59
C ASN A 401 -28.21 5.91 19.68
N THR A 402 -28.23 4.62 19.32
CA THR A 402 -27.25 4.02 18.41
C THR A 402 -27.33 4.68 17.04
N LEU A 403 -28.55 4.83 16.50
CA LEU A 403 -28.77 5.52 15.22
C LEU A 403 -28.31 6.98 15.28
N MET A 404 -28.68 7.73 16.34
CA MET A 404 -28.27 9.13 16.53
C MET A 404 -26.76 9.33 16.68
N SER A 405 -26.03 8.30 17.15
CA SER A 405 -24.57 8.35 17.30
C SER A 405 -23.79 7.80 16.10
N ASN A 406 -24.49 7.28 15.08
CA ASN A 406 -23.86 6.63 13.93
C ASN A 406 -23.08 7.65 13.08
N GLU A 407 -21.90 7.28 12.61
CA GLU A 407 -21.07 8.17 11.79
C GLU A 407 -21.73 8.56 10.46
N HIS A 408 -22.61 7.70 9.93
CA HIS A 408 -23.30 7.88 8.65
C HIS A 408 -24.71 8.48 8.80
N LEU A 409 -25.08 8.98 10.00
CA LEU A 409 -26.45 9.42 10.31
C LEU A 409 -27.03 10.40 9.28
N ALA A 410 -26.28 11.41 8.84
CA ALA A 410 -26.79 12.39 7.89
C ALA A 410 -27.18 11.74 6.55
N SER A 411 -26.34 10.82 6.05
CA SER A 411 -26.61 10.07 4.83
C SER A 411 -27.85 9.19 5.00
N PHE A 412 -27.92 8.46 6.12
CA PHE A 412 -29.08 7.63 6.46
C PHE A 412 -30.37 8.44 6.52
N LEU A 413 -30.37 9.62 7.13
CA LEU A 413 -31.55 10.49 7.21
C LEU A 413 -32.05 10.90 5.83
N TYR A 414 -31.16 11.32 4.92
CA TYR A 414 -31.55 11.68 3.56
C TYR A 414 -32.18 10.50 2.81
N ARG A 415 -31.60 9.31 2.93
CA ARG A 415 -32.09 8.12 2.24
C ARG A 415 -33.35 7.55 2.87
N TRP A 416 -33.45 7.56 4.19
CA TRP A 416 -34.65 7.14 4.91
C TRP A 416 -35.84 8.04 4.58
N LYS A 417 -35.61 9.37 4.57
CA LYS A 417 -36.61 10.35 4.15
C LYS A 417 -37.05 10.14 2.70
N ARG A 418 -36.11 9.87 1.79
CA ARG A 418 -36.38 9.74 0.34
C ARG A 418 -37.03 8.40 -0.04
N TRP A 419 -36.66 7.31 0.61
CA TRP A 419 -37.11 5.95 0.26
C TRP A 419 -38.22 5.43 1.19
N GLY A 420 -38.38 6.00 2.38
CA GLY A 420 -39.39 5.64 3.37
C GLY A 420 -40.46 6.72 3.54
N ASP A 421 -40.98 6.86 4.75
CA ASP A 421 -41.99 7.85 5.12
C ASP A 421 -41.33 9.13 5.67
N GLU A 422 -41.34 10.20 4.87
CA GLU A 422 -40.78 11.50 5.22
C GLU A 422 -41.33 12.04 6.55
N GLU A 423 -42.64 11.92 6.81
CA GLU A 423 -43.27 12.46 8.02
C GLU A 423 -42.79 11.69 9.26
N LYS A 424 -42.65 10.36 9.15
CA LYS A 424 -42.09 9.52 10.21
C LYS A 424 -40.67 9.94 10.56
N VAL A 425 -39.80 10.12 9.55
CA VAL A 425 -38.38 10.49 9.76
C VAL A 425 -38.25 11.86 10.42
N VAL A 426 -38.98 12.86 9.92
CA VAL A 426 -38.96 14.22 10.48
C VAL A 426 -39.48 14.22 11.91
N THR A 427 -40.57 13.51 12.18
CA THR A 427 -41.16 13.40 13.53
C THR A 427 -40.21 12.71 14.50
N TRP A 428 -39.58 11.61 14.07
CA TRP A 428 -38.57 10.92 14.85
C TRP A 428 -37.40 11.84 15.17
N LEU A 429 -36.83 12.54 14.17
CA LEU A 429 -35.69 13.41 14.40
C LEU A 429 -36.01 14.56 15.36
N LYS A 430 -37.19 15.19 15.21
CA LYS A 430 -37.69 16.20 16.17
C LYS A 430 -37.81 15.66 17.59
N SER A 431 -38.15 14.39 17.75
CA SER A 431 -38.22 13.76 19.09
C SER A 431 -36.83 13.59 19.72
N GLN A 432 -35.82 13.26 18.91
CA GLN A 432 -34.45 13.06 19.37
C GLN A 432 -33.73 14.38 19.71
N THR A 433 -34.06 15.46 19.00
CA THR A 433 -33.45 16.80 19.21
C THR A 433 -34.13 17.64 20.30
N LYS A 434 -34.96 17.02 21.17
CA LYS A 434 -35.51 17.70 22.36
C LYS A 434 -34.50 17.89 23.49
N THR A 435 -33.31 17.32 23.36
CA THR A 435 -32.23 17.42 24.36
C THR A 435 -30.99 18.06 23.74
N ALA A 436 -30.21 18.75 24.56
CA ALA A 436 -28.91 19.30 24.17
C ALA A 436 -27.99 18.24 23.53
N ASN A 437 -27.94 17.03 24.12
CA ASN A 437 -27.13 15.93 23.60
C ASN A 437 -27.62 15.45 22.22
N GLY A 438 -28.95 15.35 22.03
CA GLY A 438 -29.53 15.00 20.74
C GLY A 438 -29.23 16.04 19.66
N CYS A 439 -29.29 17.33 20.00
CA CYS A 439 -28.86 18.42 19.11
C CYS A 439 -27.38 18.30 18.75
N ILE A 440 -26.49 18.08 19.72
CA ILE A 440 -25.05 17.93 19.47
C ILE A 440 -24.77 16.73 18.56
N ASN A 441 -25.41 15.58 18.81
CA ASN A 441 -25.25 14.39 17.96
C ASN A 441 -25.72 14.64 16.53
N LEU A 442 -26.83 15.37 16.35
CA LEU A 442 -27.26 15.80 15.03
C LEU A 442 -26.22 16.72 14.37
N LEU A 443 -25.72 17.72 15.09
CA LEU A 443 -24.72 18.65 14.55
C LEU A 443 -23.45 17.91 14.13
N LYS A 444 -22.97 16.96 14.95
CA LYS A 444 -21.83 16.08 14.62
C LYS A 444 -22.01 15.37 13.28
N ALA A 445 -23.20 14.86 13.00
CA ALA A 445 -23.48 14.14 11.76
C ALA A 445 -23.49 15.05 10.51
N PHE A 446 -23.77 16.35 10.68
CA PHE A 446 -23.82 17.33 9.58
C PHE A 446 -22.53 18.16 9.44
N VAL A 447 -21.50 17.91 10.26
CA VAL A 447 -20.19 18.51 10.06
C VAL A 447 -19.60 17.97 8.76
N THR A 448 -19.20 18.88 7.87
CA THR A 448 -18.46 18.56 6.65
C THR A 448 -17.05 19.11 6.75
N LYS A 449 -16.06 18.35 6.28
CA LYS A 449 -14.67 18.81 6.17
C LYS A 449 -14.42 19.38 4.78
N SER A 450 -13.94 20.63 4.71
CA SER A 450 -13.36 21.18 3.49
C SER A 450 -11.84 21.24 3.60
N SER A 451 -11.16 20.92 2.51
CA SER A 451 -9.74 21.17 2.35
C SER A 451 -9.55 22.42 1.49
N SER A 452 -8.65 23.30 1.91
CA SER A 452 -8.22 24.45 1.12
C SER A 452 -6.71 24.40 0.92
N HIS A 453 -6.28 24.77 -0.28
CA HIS A 453 -4.88 24.79 -0.67
C HIS A 453 -4.59 26.12 -1.37
N SER A 454 -3.88 27.02 -0.71
CA SER A 454 -3.45 28.29 -1.30
C SER A 454 -2.11 28.12 -2.02
N SER A 455 -1.87 28.91 -3.06
CA SER A 455 -0.59 28.88 -3.78
C SER A 455 0.54 29.27 -2.84
N GLY A 456 1.46 28.33 -2.56
CA GLY A 456 2.58 28.50 -1.63
C GLY A 456 2.45 27.74 -0.31
N ASP A 457 1.25 27.23 0.03
CA ASP A 457 1.08 26.36 1.19
C ASP A 457 1.62 24.96 0.89
N HIS A 458 2.40 24.40 1.82
CA HIS A 458 2.93 23.03 1.73
C HIS A 458 2.04 22.01 2.47
N ILE A 459 1.00 22.49 3.16
CA ILE A 459 0.09 21.69 3.99
C ILE A 459 -1.35 22.11 3.68
N VAL A 460 -2.23 21.13 3.50
CA VAL A 460 -3.66 21.34 3.32
C VAL A 460 -4.28 21.86 4.61
N ARG A 461 -4.98 23.00 4.56
CA ARG A 461 -5.79 23.47 5.69
C ARG A 461 -7.15 22.78 5.62
N VAL A 462 -7.48 22.02 6.67
CA VAL A 462 -8.79 21.40 6.84
C VAL A 462 -9.64 22.31 7.72
N SER A 463 -10.82 22.68 7.24
CA SER A 463 -11.82 23.41 8.01
C SER A 463 -13.11 22.63 8.10
N ASN A 464 -13.70 22.57 9.29
CA ASN A 464 -15.00 21.96 9.53
C ASN A 464 -16.08 23.02 9.38
N PHE A 465 -17.16 22.71 8.67
CA PHE A 465 -18.27 23.62 8.47
C PHE A 465 -19.60 22.86 8.39
N ILE A 466 -20.70 23.56 8.68
CA ILE A 466 -22.07 23.05 8.54
C ILE A 466 -22.81 23.93 7.55
N LYS A 467 -23.57 23.32 6.64
CA LYS A 467 -24.54 24.03 5.81
C LYS A 467 -25.90 23.96 6.48
N LEU A 468 -26.42 25.11 6.92
CA LEU A 468 -27.70 25.15 7.64
C LEU A 468 -28.85 24.58 6.81
N GLN A 469 -28.81 24.76 5.49
CA GLN A 469 -29.82 24.22 4.57
C GLN A 469 -29.95 22.70 4.63
N ASP A 470 -28.85 22.00 4.93
CA ASP A 470 -28.83 20.54 5.00
C ASP A 470 -29.64 20.06 6.21
N ILE A 471 -29.57 20.78 7.34
CA ILE A 471 -30.36 20.51 8.55
C ILE A 471 -31.82 20.98 8.38
N GLU A 472 -32.04 22.13 7.74
CA GLU A 472 -33.36 22.69 7.45
C GLU A 472 -34.23 21.79 6.59
N GLY A 473 -33.60 20.91 5.79
CA GLY A 473 -34.30 19.84 5.08
C GLY A 473 -35.05 18.87 6.00
N PHE A 474 -34.79 18.88 7.30
CA PHE A 474 -35.42 18.01 8.29
C PHE A 474 -36.10 18.79 9.43
N ILE A 475 -35.41 19.75 10.04
CA ILE A 475 -35.90 20.47 11.23
C ILE A 475 -35.50 21.95 11.23
N GLU A 476 -36.29 22.78 11.92
CA GLU A 476 -36.01 24.20 12.10
C GLU A 476 -34.74 24.44 12.93
N ILE A 477 -33.99 25.49 12.58
CA ILE A 477 -32.71 25.84 13.21
C ILE A 477 -32.89 26.50 14.57
N GLU A 478 -33.94 27.30 14.76
CA GLU A 478 -34.16 28.07 15.99
C GLU A 478 -34.27 27.22 17.27
N PRO A 479 -35.01 26.09 17.29
CA PRO A 479 -35.03 25.20 18.45
C PRO A 479 -33.63 24.64 18.80
N ILE A 480 -32.81 24.34 17.79
CA ILE A 480 -31.43 23.85 17.99
C ILE A 480 -30.58 24.98 18.60
N LYS A 481 -30.65 26.18 18.02
CA LYS A 481 -29.93 27.38 18.50
C LYS A 481 -30.23 27.67 19.97
N GLN A 482 -31.51 27.60 20.36
CA GLN A 482 -31.93 27.80 21.75
C GLN A 482 -31.37 26.72 22.68
N MET A 483 -31.42 25.45 22.26
CA MET A 483 -30.98 24.33 23.08
C MET A 483 -29.47 24.33 23.36
N ILE A 484 -28.66 24.82 22.42
CA ILE A 484 -27.19 24.80 22.55
C ILE A 484 -26.59 26.10 23.09
N ARG A 485 -27.39 27.16 23.23
CA ARG A 485 -26.92 28.52 23.60
C ARG A 485 -26.19 28.56 24.94
N ASP A 486 -26.68 27.81 25.91
CA ASP A 486 -26.20 27.85 27.30
C ASP A 486 -25.27 26.66 27.64
N ILE A 487 -24.83 25.89 26.63
CA ILE A 487 -23.93 24.76 26.84
C ILE A 487 -22.51 25.28 27.05
N ASP A 488 -21.88 24.84 28.15
CA ASP A 488 -20.45 25.06 28.36
C ASP A 488 -19.64 24.16 27.41
N ILE A 489 -19.17 24.78 26.31
CA ILE A 489 -18.37 24.12 25.28
C ILE A 489 -17.09 23.53 25.86
N SER A 490 -16.54 24.07 26.96
CA SER A 490 -15.28 23.58 27.53
C SER A 490 -15.38 22.15 28.09
N CYS A 491 -16.57 21.76 28.52
CA CYS A 491 -16.89 20.45 29.11
C CYS A 491 -17.21 19.35 28.07
N LEU A 492 -17.28 19.69 26.78
CA LEU A 492 -17.59 18.73 25.71
C LEU A 492 -16.35 17.92 25.28
N ASP A 493 -16.54 16.81 24.56
CA ASP A 493 -15.46 16.14 23.83
C ASP A 493 -15.06 16.94 22.59
N ASP A 494 -13.85 16.71 22.05
CA ASP A 494 -13.31 17.51 20.94
C ASP A 494 -14.24 17.54 19.71
N ARG A 495 -14.85 16.41 19.35
CA ARG A 495 -15.77 16.33 18.20
C ARG A 495 -17.07 17.10 18.43
N SER A 496 -17.60 17.06 19.66
CA SER A 496 -18.74 17.89 20.07
C SER A 496 -18.41 19.38 19.97
N LYS A 497 -17.25 19.81 20.48
CA LYS A 497 -16.81 21.22 20.42
C LYS A 497 -16.74 21.69 18.97
N GLU A 498 -16.09 20.92 18.12
CA GLU A 498 -15.96 21.22 16.69
C GLU A 498 -17.33 21.39 16.02
N SER A 499 -18.29 20.50 16.31
CA SER A 499 -19.64 20.58 15.72
C SER A 499 -20.42 21.83 16.16
N VAL A 500 -20.35 22.19 17.44
CA VAL A 500 -21.04 23.38 17.98
C VAL A 500 -20.39 24.65 17.45
N MET A 501 -19.06 24.69 17.37
CA MET A 501 -18.33 25.81 16.79
C MET A 501 -18.65 26.00 15.30
N ALA A 502 -18.66 24.92 14.52
CA ALA A 502 -19.01 24.95 13.10
C ALA A 502 -20.45 25.45 12.87
N PHE A 503 -21.38 25.05 13.73
CA PHE A 503 -22.77 25.52 13.69
C PHE A 503 -22.89 27.01 14.01
N ASN A 504 -22.25 27.49 15.08
CA ASN A 504 -22.26 28.90 15.45
C ASN A 504 -21.62 29.78 14.36
N GLN A 505 -20.52 29.32 13.75
CA GLN A 505 -19.93 30.02 12.60
C GLN A 505 -20.88 30.09 11.40
N ALA A 506 -21.67 29.04 11.15
CA ALA A 506 -22.66 29.03 10.08
C ALA A 506 -23.81 30.00 10.37
N LEU A 507 -24.26 30.11 11.62
CA LEU A 507 -25.26 31.10 12.07
C LEU A 507 -24.74 32.53 11.88
N ASP A 508 -23.54 32.83 12.38
CA ASP A 508 -22.91 34.16 12.25
C ASP A 508 -22.78 34.57 10.78
N LYS A 509 -22.41 33.62 9.91
CA LYS A 509 -22.30 33.86 8.47
C LYS A 509 -23.65 34.22 7.86
N ARG A 510 -24.72 33.48 8.17
CA ARG A 510 -26.07 33.77 7.68
C ARG A 510 -26.59 35.12 8.19
N GLU A 511 -26.33 35.47 9.45
CA GLU A 511 -26.72 36.79 9.99
C GLU A 511 -26.00 37.92 9.25
N ARG A 512 -24.69 37.79 8.94
CA ARG A 512 -23.94 38.79 8.16
C ARG A 512 -24.41 38.90 6.71
N GLU A 513 -24.79 37.80 6.08
CA GLU A 513 -25.34 37.79 4.72
C GLU A 513 -26.69 38.52 4.69
N ASN A 514 -27.56 38.27 5.67
CA ASN A 514 -28.86 38.95 5.79
C ASN A 514 -28.78 40.43 6.21
N THR A 515 -27.65 40.90 6.76
CA THR A 515 -27.46 42.31 7.16
C THR A 515 -26.80 43.16 6.07
N ASN A 516 -26.28 42.51 5.01
CA ASN A 516 -25.64 43.16 3.85
C ASN A 516 -26.53 43.19 2.59
N GLU A 517 -27.76 42.66 2.68
CA GLU A 517 -28.88 42.93 1.77
C GLU A 517 -29.75 44.07 2.31
#